data_AF-A0A8T6IMD0-F1
#
_entry.id   AF-A0A8T6IMD0-F1
#
_cell.length_a   1.000
_cell.length_b   1.000
_cell.length_c   1.000
_cell.angle_alpha   90.00
_cell.angle_beta   90.00
_cell.angle_gamma   90.00
#
_symmetry.space_group_name_H-M   'P 1'
#
loop_
_entity.id
_entity.type
_entity.pdbx_description
1 polymer ?
#
loop_
_entity_poly.entity_id
_entity_poly.type
_entity_poly.pdbx_seq_one_letter_code
_entity_poly.pdbx_strand_id
1 'polypeptide(L)'
;MSLVTADMHDWWADAAAPYAGATIRGVSESTPPSNYVADVLAAQFTELTGINVEFETTSWDQMYSKAINDMEANTGIYDFVYIEQDIIYS
;
A
#
# COMPACT_ATOMS: atom_id res chain seq x y z
N MET A 1 -20.04 -2.47 -10.28
CA MET A 1 -20.44 -1.43 -9.31
C MET A 1 -19.15 -0.73 -8.89
N SER A 2 -18.89 0.48 -9.37
CA SER A 2 -17.74 1.27 -8.88
C SER A 2 -18.06 1.73 -7.46
N LEU A 3 -17.16 1.48 -6.51
CA LEU A 3 -17.30 1.91 -5.11
C LEU A 3 -16.95 3.39 -4.91
N VAL A 4 -16.63 4.11 -5.99
CA VAL A 4 -16.14 5.48 -5.99
C VAL A 4 -17.16 6.34 -6.73
N THR A 5 -17.73 7.35 -6.06
CA THR A 5 -18.56 8.37 -6.72
C THR A 5 -17.70 9.14 -7.72
N ALA A 6 -18.29 9.68 -8.79
CA ALA A 6 -17.53 10.44 -9.80
C ALA A 6 -16.64 11.52 -9.16
N ASP A 7 -17.15 12.23 -8.14
CA ASP A 7 -16.42 13.25 -7.39
C ASP A 7 -15.16 12.71 -6.67
N MET A 8 -15.20 11.48 -6.14
CA MET A 8 -14.03 10.86 -5.48
C MET A 8 -13.01 10.36 -6.50
N HIS A 9 -13.48 9.86 -7.65
CA HIS A 9 -12.60 9.39 -8.71
C HIS A 9 -11.79 10.56 -9.29
N ASP A 10 -12.46 11.68 -9.56
CA ASP A 10 -11.83 12.90 -10.06
C ASP A 10 -10.84 13.47 -9.04
N TRP A 11 -11.16 13.41 -7.75
CA TRP A 11 -10.23 13.85 -6.70
C TRP A 11 -8.92 13.05 -6.66
N TRP A 12 -8.98 11.71 -6.75
CA TRP A 12 -7.78 10.88 -6.72
C TRP A 12 -6.86 11.14 -7.92
N ALA A 13 -7.43 11.29 -9.11
CA ALA A 13 -6.67 11.60 -10.31
C ALA A 13 -5.99 12.98 -10.21
N ASP A 14 -6.72 14.01 -9.78
CA ASP A 14 -6.20 15.38 -9.63
C ASP A 14 -5.11 15.46 -8.55
N ALA A 15 -5.34 14.83 -7.40
CA ALA A 15 -4.39 14.84 -6.28
C ALA A 15 -3.10 14.08 -6.62
N ALA A 16 -3.21 13.02 -7.43
CA ALA A 16 -2.07 12.19 -7.79
C ALA A 16 -1.28 12.70 -9.00
N ALA A 17 -1.82 13.65 -9.78
CA ALA A 17 -1.21 14.14 -11.01
C ALA A 17 0.29 14.52 -10.89
N PRO A 18 0.77 15.15 -9.80
CA PRO A 18 2.20 15.47 -9.64
C PRO A 18 3.12 14.25 -9.45
N TYR A 19 2.54 13.09 -9.11
CA TYR A 19 3.24 11.87 -8.74
C TYR A 19 3.11 10.76 -9.77
N ALA A 20 2.47 11.02 -10.92
CA ALA A 20 2.34 10.05 -12.00
C ALA A 20 3.73 9.51 -12.43
N GLY A 21 3.86 8.19 -12.52
CA GLY A 21 5.12 7.48 -12.79
C GLY A 21 5.98 7.19 -11.55
N ALA A 22 5.62 7.70 -10.37
CA ALA A 22 6.26 7.31 -9.12
C ALA A 22 5.94 5.84 -8.79
N THR A 23 6.78 5.23 -7.96
CA THR A 23 6.50 3.93 -7.35
C THR A 23 6.44 4.10 -5.85
N ILE A 24 5.36 3.60 -5.23
CA ILE A 24 5.26 3.44 -3.79
C ILE A 24 5.40 1.97 -3.43
N ARG A 25 6.18 1.68 -2.39
CA ARG A 25 6.45 0.35 -1.88
C ARG A 25 5.85 0.19 -0.50
N GLY A 26 5.14 -0.90 -0.27
CA GLY A 26 4.66 -1.23 1.07
C GLY A 26 4.69 -2.70 1.38
N VAL A 27 4.62 -3.00 2.67
CA VAL A 27 4.59 -4.36 3.19
C VAL A 27 3.43 -4.54 4.16
N SER A 28 2.83 -5.73 4.15
CA SER A 28 1.81 -6.13 5.11
C SER A 28 1.79 -7.64 5.36
N GLU A 29 1.09 -8.04 6.42
CA GLU A 29 0.73 -9.43 6.63
C GLU A 29 -0.21 -9.91 5.51
N SER A 30 -0.05 -11.18 5.09
CA SER A 30 -0.91 -11.88 4.13
C SER A 30 -2.26 -12.23 4.77
N THR A 31 -3.04 -11.19 5.08
CA THR A 31 -4.44 -11.29 5.47
C THR A 31 -5.35 -11.18 4.24
N PRO A 32 -6.62 -11.66 4.30
CA PRO A 32 -7.54 -11.49 3.18
C PRO A 32 -7.71 -10.03 2.71
N PRO A 33 -7.77 -9.01 3.60
CA PRO A 33 -7.76 -7.60 3.18
C PRO A 33 -6.50 -7.20 2.41
N SER A 34 -5.30 -7.53 2.92
CA SER A 34 -4.03 -7.19 2.25
C SER A 34 -3.91 -7.83 0.88
N ASN A 35 -4.31 -9.10 0.76
CA ASN A 35 -4.31 -9.79 -0.54
C ASN A 35 -5.31 -9.15 -1.52
N TYR A 36 -6.47 -8.71 -1.04
CA TYR A 36 -7.40 -7.96 -1.89
C TYR A 36 -6.83 -6.61 -2.36
N VAL A 37 -6.09 -5.91 -1.49
CA VAL A 37 -5.38 -4.67 -1.89
C VAL A 37 -4.34 -4.99 -2.96
N ALA A 38 -3.51 -6.00 -2.76
CA ALA A 38 -2.44 -6.40 -3.69
C ALA A 38 -3.00 -6.82 -5.06
N ASP A 39 -4.02 -7.68 -5.06
CA ASP A 39 -4.52 -8.34 -6.27
C ASP A 39 -5.48 -7.46 -7.07
N VAL A 40 -6.14 -6.49 -6.42
CA VAL A 40 -7.25 -5.73 -7.03
C VAL A 40 -7.06 -4.23 -6.92
N LEU A 41 -6.94 -3.70 -5.70
CA LEU A 41 -6.98 -2.24 -5.50
C LEU A 41 -5.70 -1.54 -5.98
N ALA A 42 -4.54 -2.18 -5.83
CA ALA A 42 -3.25 -1.65 -6.29
C ALA A 42 -3.25 -1.39 -7.81
N ALA A 43 -3.79 -2.32 -8.59
CA ALA A 43 -3.91 -2.17 -10.04
C ALA A 43 -4.87 -1.04 -10.42
N GLN A 44 -6.04 -0.96 -9.77
CA GLN A 44 -7.02 0.10 -10.02
C GLN A 44 -6.50 1.48 -9.61
N PHE A 45 -5.77 1.57 -8.50
CA PHE A 45 -5.13 2.80 -8.07
C PHE A 45 -4.06 3.23 -9.07
N THR A 46 -3.26 2.29 -9.58
CA THR A 46 -2.25 2.56 -10.61
C THR A 46 -2.91 3.08 -11.90
N GLU A 47 -3.99 2.45 -12.35
CA GLU A 47 -4.75 2.90 -13.53
C GLU A 47 -5.33 4.31 -13.34
N LEU A 48 -5.85 4.60 -12.16
CA LEU A 48 -6.47 5.88 -11.83
C LEU A 48 -5.46 7.03 -11.69
N THR A 49 -4.30 6.75 -11.11
CA THR A 49 -3.37 7.79 -10.64
C THR A 49 -2.06 7.85 -11.42
N GLY A 50 -1.71 6.78 -12.14
CA GLY A 50 -0.40 6.59 -12.74
C GLY A 50 0.73 6.28 -11.74
N ILE A 51 0.43 6.12 -10.44
CA ILE A 51 1.40 5.72 -9.41
C ILE A 51 1.49 4.20 -9.39
N ASN A 52 2.68 3.64 -9.56
CA ASN A 52 2.90 2.20 -9.42
C ASN A 52 2.88 1.81 -7.95
N VAL A 53 2.13 0.77 -7.61
CA VAL A 53 2.06 0.24 -6.24
C VAL A 53 2.72 -1.13 -6.19
N GLU A 54 3.86 -1.22 -5.49
CA GLU A 54 4.50 -2.48 -5.15
C GLU A 54 4.11 -2.86 -3.71
N PHE A 55 3.14 -3.76 -3.55
CA PHE A 55 2.64 -4.15 -2.23
C PHE A 55 2.98 -5.61 -1.91
N GLU A 56 3.92 -5.81 -0.99
CA GLU A 56 4.37 -7.13 -0.54
C GLU A 56 3.46 -7.65 0.58
N THR A 57 2.81 -8.80 0.35
CA THR A 57 2.13 -9.55 1.41
C THR A 57 2.99 -10.72 1.86
N THR A 58 3.24 -10.83 3.17
CA THR A 58 4.12 -11.86 3.75
C THR A 58 3.60 -12.34 5.12
N SER A 59 4.30 -13.24 5.81
CA SER A 59 3.89 -13.64 7.17
C SER A 59 4.03 -12.49 8.17
N TRP A 60 3.26 -12.54 9.26
CA TRP A 60 3.32 -11.55 10.33
C TRP A 60 4.76 -11.32 10.84
N ASP A 61 5.47 -12.40 11.17
CA ASP A 61 6.85 -12.33 11.66
C ASP A 61 7.80 -11.63 10.67
N GLN A 62 7.63 -11.91 9.37
CA GLN A 62 8.47 -11.32 8.33
C GLN A 62 8.13 -9.85 8.10
N MET A 63 6.84 -9.51 8.03
CA MET A 63 6.38 -8.13 7.91
C MET A 63 6.90 -7.29 9.07
N TYR A 64 6.72 -7.76 10.30
CA TYR A 64 7.18 -7.08 11.51
C TYR A 64 8.69 -6.84 11.49
N SER A 65 9.46 -7.91 11.25
CA SER A 65 10.92 -7.82 11.22
C SER A 65 11.42 -6.90 10.10
N LYS A 66 10.82 -6.96 8.91
CA LYS A 66 11.19 -6.11 7.77
C LYS A 66 10.90 -4.64 8.04
N ALA A 67 9.74 -4.32 8.59
CA ALA A 67 9.34 -2.96 8.92
C ALA A 67 10.30 -2.33 9.95
N ILE A 68 10.59 -3.04 11.06
CA ILE A 68 11.50 -2.56 12.09
C ILE A 68 12.92 -2.40 11.53
N ASN A 69 13.43 -3.39 10.79
CA ASN A 69 14.78 -3.32 10.23
C ASN A 69 14.94 -2.15 9.24
N ASP A 70 13.95 -1.88 8.39
CA ASP A 70 14.00 -0.74 7.45
C ASP A 70 14.02 0.60 8.21
N MET A 71 13.22 0.73 9.28
CA MET A 71 13.19 1.93 10.13
C MET A 71 14.47 2.12 10.93
N GLU A 72 15.00 1.07 11.54
CA GLU A 72 16.25 1.12 12.33
C GLU A 72 17.46 1.42 11.45
N ALA A 73 17.52 0.83 10.26
CA ALA A 73 18.61 1.05 9.31
C ALA A 73 18.40 2.31 8.45
N ASN A 74 17.23 2.94 8.52
CA ASN A 74 16.84 4.12 7.75
C ASN A 74 17.09 3.92 6.23
N THR A 75 16.72 2.75 5.70
CA THR A 75 17.00 2.40 4.30
C THR A 75 15.99 2.97 3.32
N GLY A 76 14.75 3.21 3.76
CA GLY A 76 13.68 3.76 2.92
C GLY A 76 13.23 2.78 1.84
N ILE A 77 13.28 1.48 2.14
CA ILE A 77 12.80 0.44 1.22
C ILE A 77 11.28 0.51 1.10
N TYR A 78 10.59 0.71 2.22
CA TYR A 78 9.14 0.79 2.28
C TYR A 78 8.70 2.24 2.53
N ASP A 79 7.83 2.74 1.66
CA ASP A 79 7.16 4.04 1.81
C ASP A 79 6.01 3.96 2.83
N PHE A 80 5.43 2.76 3.00
CA PHE A 80 4.38 2.51 3.99
C PHE A 80 4.41 1.08 4.53
N VAL A 81 3.89 0.93 5.75
CA VAL A 81 3.64 -0.38 6.38
C VAL A 81 2.17 -0.42 6.76
N TYR A 82 1.44 -1.43 6.31
CA TYR A 82 0.06 -1.66 6.71
C TYR A 82 0.00 -2.78 7.75
N ILE A 83 -0.55 -2.47 8.91
CA ILE A 83 -0.63 -3.36 10.06
C ILE A 83 -2.08 -3.48 10.54
N GLU A 84 -2.48 -4.67 10.94
CA GLU A 84 -3.79 -4.93 11.55
C GLU A 84 -3.85 -4.31 12.97
N GLN A 85 -5.06 -4.05 13.46
CA GLN A 85 -5.28 -3.32 14.73
C GLN A 85 -4.65 -4.01 15.95
N ASP A 86 -4.50 -5.33 15.89
CA ASP A 86 -4.15 -6.20 17.01
C ASP A 86 -2.63 -6.29 17.24
N ILE A 87 -1.83 -5.78 16.31
CA ILE A 87 -0.37 -5.65 16.46
C ILE A 87 0.05 -4.74 17.64
N ILE A 88 -0.84 -3.89 18.14
CA ILE A 88 -0.55 -2.98 19.27
C ILE A 88 -0.41 -3.77 20.60
N TYR A 89 -0.90 -5.01 20.64
CA TYR A 89 -0.85 -5.86 21.85
C TYR A 89 0.35 -6.82 21.89
N SER A 90 1.22 -6.77 20.87
CA SER A 90 2.42 -7.60 20.76
C SER A 90 3.71 -6.88 21.16
#